data_AF-A0A2H5AXT5-F1
#
_entry.id   AF-A0A2H5AXT5-F1
#
_cell.length_a   1.000
_cell.length_b   1.000
_cell.length_c   1.000
_cell.angle_alpha   90.00
_cell.angle_beta   90.00
_cell.angle_gamma   90.00
#
_symmetry.space_group_name_H-M   'P 1'
#
loop_
_entity.id
_entity.type
_entity.pdbx_description
1 polymer ?
#
loop_
_entity_poly.entity_id
_entity_poly.type
_entity_poly.pdbx_seq_one_letter_code
_entity_poly.pdbx_strand_id
1 'polypeptide(L)'
;MNLRALTRGDAAVAGAALLLLIASFLPYRSFSFCVLKTCRTNSTSAWSTDLFPVLPSVFLLGIAAAVLVLLHRSQGEAATGRQILGLRLDQWGTALSLAALWSGLTSLAGGGSAVSNGFGAWLAVLALLVLAGAAAAGPLVPALKAPLLSDKPAPAPQGFQGAPLGYQGPGTTQPGQPGQYDYGFQGGAQQQPPAFGGQPQPQAGGYGYPAPGQAAHDPAPPTQALPPQQPAAPEPTPAPAAPAVDFAPFWFAVPVPRQLAPKDNPAGAPVGELLPGTWYLAVEQRGTALVAQLPDGSHGLLVDVSGIQRG
;
A
#
# COMPACT_ATOMS: atom_id res chain seq x y z
N MET A 1 7.22 -2.28 -25.43
CA MET A 1 6.65 -2.63 -24.10
C MET A 1 7.51 -3.74 -23.50
N ASN A 2 7.85 -3.65 -22.21
CA ASN A 2 8.61 -4.68 -21.51
C ASN A 2 7.63 -5.76 -21.02
N LEU A 3 7.64 -6.97 -21.61
CA LEU A 3 6.65 -8.02 -21.33
C LEU A 3 6.56 -8.42 -19.84
N ARG A 4 7.66 -8.18 -19.09
CA ARG A 4 7.76 -8.38 -17.64
C ARG A 4 6.82 -7.49 -16.82
N ALA A 5 6.34 -6.39 -17.37
CA ALA A 5 5.49 -5.42 -16.67
C ALA A 5 3.99 -5.71 -16.77
N LEU A 6 3.54 -6.71 -17.55
CA LEU A 6 2.11 -7.05 -17.60
C LEU A 6 1.67 -7.77 -16.31
N THR A 7 0.63 -7.24 -15.68
CA THR A 7 -0.04 -7.89 -14.55
C THR A 7 -1.05 -8.93 -15.04
N ARG A 8 -1.46 -9.83 -14.15
CA ARG A 8 -2.56 -10.77 -14.41
C ARG A 8 -3.86 -10.05 -14.79
N GLY A 9 -4.12 -8.90 -14.16
CA GLY A 9 -5.24 -8.03 -14.49
C GLY A 9 -5.16 -7.43 -15.90
N ASP A 10 -3.97 -7.25 -16.48
CA ASP A 10 -3.81 -6.70 -17.83
C ASP A 10 -4.07 -7.75 -18.91
N ALA A 11 -3.58 -8.98 -18.72
CA ALA A 11 -3.94 -10.09 -19.61
C ALA A 11 -5.43 -10.43 -19.55
N ALA A 12 -6.08 -10.33 -18.39
CA ALA A 12 -7.52 -10.52 -18.29
C ALA A 12 -8.29 -9.49 -19.13
N VAL A 13 -7.93 -8.21 -19.03
CA VAL A 13 -8.52 -7.12 -19.81
C VAL A 13 -8.23 -7.27 -21.32
N ALA A 14 -6.98 -7.52 -21.70
CA ALA A 14 -6.58 -7.70 -23.09
C ALA A 14 -7.18 -8.96 -23.74
N GLY A 15 -7.21 -10.08 -23.00
CA GLY A 15 -7.83 -11.33 -23.43
C GLY A 15 -9.34 -11.20 -23.59
N ALA A 16 -10.02 -10.50 -22.69
CA ALA A 16 -11.44 -10.19 -22.82
C ALA A 16 -11.73 -9.28 -24.03
N ALA A 17 -10.89 -8.26 -24.29
CA ALA A 17 -11.02 -7.40 -25.47
C ALA A 17 -10.81 -8.17 -26.78
N LEU A 18 -9.83 -9.07 -26.84
CA LEU A 18 -9.60 -9.96 -27.98
C LEU A 18 -10.78 -10.92 -28.19
N LEU A 19 -11.30 -11.52 -27.10
CA LEU A 19 -12.46 -12.40 -27.17
C LEU A 19 -13.72 -11.66 -27.63
N LEU A 20 -13.93 -10.41 -27.20
CA LEU A 20 -14.98 -9.53 -27.72
C LEU A 20 -14.82 -9.28 -29.22
N LEU A 21 -13.62 -8.93 -29.67
CA LEU A 21 -13.35 -8.69 -31.09
C LEU A 21 -13.66 -9.93 -31.93
N ILE A 22 -13.19 -11.11 -31.50
CA ILE A 22 -13.50 -12.39 -32.16
C ILE A 22 -15.02 -12.62 -32.16
N ALA A 23 -15.69 -12.50 -31.00
CA ALA A 23 -17.12 -12.71 -30.85
C ALA A 23 -17.98 -11.79 -31.74
N SER A 24 -17.49 -10.60 -32.11
CA SER A 24 -18.20 -9.68 -33.01
C SER A 24 -18.43 -10.26 -34.41
N PHE A 25 -17.53 -11.11 -34.91
CA PHE A 25 -17.62 -11.74 -36.22
C PHE A 25 -18.46 -13.03 -36.21
N LEU A 26 -18.70 -13.62 -35.04
CA LEU A 26 -19.51 -14.83 -34.92
C LEU A 26 -21.01 -14.52 -34.99
N PRO A 27 -21.87 -15.52 -35.28
CA PRO A 27 -23.32 -15.41 -35.19
C PRO A 27 -23.77 -14.79 -33.87
N TYR A 28 -24.38 -13.60 -33.93
CA TYR A 28 -24.93 -12.89 -32.79
C TYR A 28 -26.43 -13.19 -32.62
N ARG A 29 -27.19 -13.17 -33.72
CA ARG A 29 -28.56 -13.70 -33.78
C ARG A 29 -28.69 -14.75 -34.87
N SER A 30 -29.55 -15.72 -34.60
CA SER A 30 -30.02 -16.70 -35.57
C SER A 30 -31.53 -16.64 -35.68
N PHE A 31 -32.05 -16.83 -36.88
CA PHE A 31 -33.48 -16.80 -37.21
C PHE A 31 -33.83 -18.08 -37.93
N SER A 32 -34.82 -18.80 -37.42
CA SER A 32 -35.30 -20.06 -38.01
C SER A 32 -36.67 -19.86 -38.62
N PHE A 33 -36.82 -20.20 -39.90
CA PHE A 33 -38.10 -20.13 -40.61
C PHE A 33 -38.30 -21.37 -41.49
N CYS A 34 -39.56 -21.75 -41.71
CA CYS A 34 -39.89 -22.94 -42.51
C CYS A 34 -40.84 -22.57 -43.64
N VAL A 35 -40.53 -23.03 -44.86
CA VAL A 35 -41.33 -22.84 -46.07
C VAL A 35 -41.58 -24.21 -46.68
N LEU A 36 -42.84 -24.57 -46.91
CA LEU A 36 -43.25 -25.84 -47.54
C LEU A 36 -42.58 -27.09 -46.90
N LYS A 37 -42.59 -27.17 -45.56
CA LYS A 37 -41.95 -28.20 -44.72
C LYS A 37 -40.41 -28.24 -44.73
N THR A 38 -39.71 -27.36 -45.46
CA THR A 38 -38.26 -27.20 -45.34
C THR A 38 -37.93 -26.03 -44.42
N CYS A 39 -37.22 -26.31 -43.32
CA CYS A 39 -36.74 -25.28 -42.40
C CYS A 39 -35.33 -24.82 -42.78
N ARG A 40 -35.08 -23.52 -42.70
CA ARG A 40 -33.76 -22.90 -42.85
C ARG A 40 -33.46 -22.02 -41.63
N THR A 41 -32.21 -22.08 -41.20
CA THR A 41 -31.64 -21.16 -40.22
C THR A 41 -30.75 -20.18 -40.97
N ASN A 42 -30.97 -18.88 -40.77
CA ASN A 42 -30.04 -17.84 -41.19
C ASN A 42 -29.46 -17.18 -39.93
N SER A 43 -28.24 -16.66 -40.02
CA SER A 43 -27.54 -16.06 -38.88
C SER A 43 -26.82 -14.79 -39.28
N THR A 44 -26.84 -13.81 -38.40
CA THR A 44 -26.17 -12.52 -38.62
C THR A 44 -25.18 -12.22 -37.49
N SER A 45 -24.02 -11.67 -37.83
CA SER A 45 -23.00 -11.25 -36.87
C SER A 45 -23.28 -9.83 -36.38
N ALA A 46 -22.56 -9.37 -35.36
CA ALA A 46 -22.76 -8.03 -34.80
C ALA A 46 -22.58 -6.91 -35.83
N TRP A 47 -21.82 -7.16 -36.90
CA TRP A 47 -21.54 -6.22 -37.98
C TRP A 47 -22.73 -5.95 -38.93
N SER A 48 -23.86 -6.67 -38.82
CA SER A 48 -25.05 -6.29 -39.58
C SER A 48 -25.70 -5.02 -39.03
N THR A 49 -26.10 -4.14 -39.95
CA THR A 49 -26.92 -2.95 -39.67
C THR A 49 -28.26 -3.30 -39.02
N ASP A 50 -28.80 -4.50 -39.25
CA ASP A 50 -30.08 -4.97 -38.68
C ASP A 50 -30.03 -5.10 -37.15
N LEU A 51 -28.83 -5.24 -36.59
CA LEU A 51 -28.60 -5.34 -35.15
C LEU A 51 -28.18 -4.00 -34.52
N PHE A 52 -28.29 -2.87 -35.21
CA PHE A 52 -27.99 -1.57 -34.61
C PHE A 52 -28.82 -1.35 -33.33
N PRO A 53 -28.24 -0.96 -32.17
CA PRO A 53 -26.87 -0.46 -31.97
C PRO A 53 -25.88 -1.48 -31.35
N VAL A 54 -26.08 -2.80 -31.48
CA VAL A 54 -25.28 -3.85 -30.83
C VAL A 54 -23.77 -3.69 -31.06
N LEU A 55 -23.31 -3.49 -32.29
CA LEU A 55 -21.88 -3.31 -32.58
C LEU A 55 -21.27 -2.14 -31.79
N PRO A 56 -21.78 -0.88 -31.91
CA PRO A 56 -21.23 0.23 -31.14
C PRO A 56 -21.42 0.09 -29.62
N SER A 57 -22.58 -0.37 -29.12
CA SER A 57 -22.87 -0.36 -27.68
C SER A 57 -22.29 -1.52 -26.88
N VAL A 58 -22.17 -2.72 -27.48
CA VAL A 58 -21.68 -3.93 -26.80
C VAL A 58 -20.21 -4.15 -27.10
N PHE A 59 -19.83 -4.16 -28.38
CA PHE A 59 -18.51 -4.57 -28.82
C PHE A 59 -17.50 -3.41 -28.83
N LEU A 60 -17.78 -2.34 -29.56
CA LEU A 60 -16.85 -1.21 -29.67
C LEU A 60 -16.72 -0.46 -28.34
N LEU A 61 -17.82 -0.27 -27.58
CA LEU A 61 -17.77 0.31 -26.24
C LEU A 61 -16.92 -0.52 -25.28
N GLY A 62 -17.06 -1.86 -25.30
CA GLY A 62 -16.26 -2.78 -24.49
C GLY A 62 -14.78 -2.78 -24.88
N ILE A 63 -14.46 -2.76 -26.17
CA ILE A 63 -13.07 -2.67 -26.66
C ILE A 63 -12.46 -1.30 -26.28
N ALA A 64 -13.19 -0.20 -26.43
CA ALA A 64 -12.75 1.13 -26.02
C ALA A 64 -12.52 1.21 -24.49
N ALA A 65 -13.41 0.61 -23.70
CA ALA A 65 -13.23 0.48 -22.25
C ALA A 65 -11.92 -0.25 -21.89
N ALA A 66 -11.65 -1.40 -22.52
CA ALA A 66 -10.41 -2.14 -22.32
C ALA A 66 -9.16 -1.34 -22.71
N VAL A 67 -9.22 -0.63 -23.84
CA VAL A 67 -8.13 0.26 -24.29
C VAL A 67 -7.88 1.37 -23.27
N LEU A 68 -8.91 2.02 -22.72
CA LEU A 68 -8.75 3.05 -21.69
C LEU A 68 -8.11 2.51 -20.40
N VAL A 69 -8.54 1.33 -19.94
CA VAL A 69 -7.94 0.67 -18.75
C VAL A 69 -6.46 0.34 -18.99
N LEU A 70 -6.12 -0.24 -20.13
CA LEU A 70 -4.73 -0.61 -20.46
C LEU A 70 -3.85 0.63 -20.68
N LEU A 71 -4.37 1.67 -21.33
CA LEU A 71 -3.66 2.95 -21.50
C LEU A 71 -3.37 3.58 -20.14
N HIS A 72 -4.35 3.68 -19.24
CA HIS A 72 -4.17 4.22 -17.88
C HIS A 72 -3.05 3.49 -17.13
N ARG A 73 -3.09 2.15 -17.13
CA ARG A 73 -2.07 1.32 -16.46
C ARG A 73 -0.67 1.44 -17.10
N SER A 74 -0.60 1.72 -18.41
CA SER A 74 0.67 1.85 -19.14
C SER A 74 1.39 3.19 -18.96
N GLN A 75 0.70 4.25 -18.52
CA GLN A 75 1.26 5.61 -18.48
C GLN A 75 2.05 5.95 -17.19
N GLY A 76 2.09 5.05 -16.21
CA GLY A 76 2.85 5.20 -14.98
C GLY A 76 2.39 6.36 -14.08
N GLU A 77 3.20 6.68 -13.07
CA GLU A 77 2.83 7.64 -12.01
C GLU A 77 2.56 9.05 -12.54
N ALA A 78 3.27 9.46 -13.60
CA ALA A 78 3.14 10.78 -14.25
C ALA A 78 1.77 11.05 -14.90
N ALA A 79 0.91 10.03 -15.03
CA ALA A 79 -0.45 10.16 -15.55
C ALA A 79 -1.55 9.86 -14.54
N THR A 80 -1.25 9.36 -13.34
CA THR A 80 -2.24 8.94 -12.33
C THR A 80 -3.22 10.06 -11.92
N GLY A 81 -2.77 11.31 -11.97
CA GLY A 81 -3.58 12.51 -11.69
C GLY A 81 -4.34 13.08 -12.90
N ARG A 82 -4.17 12.56 -14.12
CA ARG A 82 -4.82 13.10 -15.32
C ARG A 82 -6.29 12.70 -15.36
N GLN A 83 -7.15 13.72 -15.30
CA GLN A 83 -8.60 13.57 -15.41
C GLN A 83 -9.08 14.15 -16.75
N ILE A 84 -10.05 13.47 -17.37
CA ILE A 84 -10.78 13.92 -18.55
C ILE A 84 -12.23 14.09 -18.11
N LEU A 85 -12.74 15.33 -18.15
CA LEU A 85 -14.09 15.69 -17.66
C LEU A 85 -14.34 15.26 -16.20
N GLY A 86 -13.33 15.43 -15.33
CA GLY A 86 -13.43 15.12 -13.89
C GLY A 86 -13.28 13.64 -13.51
N LEU A 87 -13.13 12.74 -14.48
CA LEU A 87 -12.90 11.31 -14.26
C LEU A 87 -11.55 10.86 -14.84
N ARG A 88 -10.87 9.94 -14.17
CA ARG A 88 -9.64 9.30 -14.66
C ARG A 88 -9.95 8.28 -15.76
N LEU A 89 -8.95 7.90 -16.56
CA LEU A 89 -9.11 6.92 -17.64
C LEU A 89 -9.55 5.53 -17.14
N ASP A 90 -9.08 5.10 -15.96
CA ASP A 90 -9.53 3.86 -15.32
C ASP A 90 -11.00 3.90 -14.87
N GLN A 91 -11.47 5.06 -14.40
CA GLN A 91 -12.88 5.28 -14.04
C GLN A 91 -13.77 5.26 -15.29
N TRP A 92 -13.37 5.96 -16.35
CA TRP A 92 -14.06 5.92 -17.66
C TRP A 92 -14.10 4.48 -18.22
N GLY A 93 -12.97 3.79 -18.25
CA GLY A 93 -12.91 2.40 -18.70
C GLY A 93 -13.80 1.46 -17.89
N THR A 94 -13.82 1.61 -16.56
CA THR A 94 -14.71 0.81 -15.69
C THR A 94 -16.19 1.11 -15.99
N ALA A 95 -16.59 2.38 -16.04
CA ALA A 95 -17.96 2.79 -16.35
C ALA A 95 -18.44 2.30 -17.73
N LEU A 96 -17.58 2.43 -18.76
CA LEU A 96 -17.89 1.98 -20.12
C LEU A 96 -17.96 0.45 -20.23
N SER A 97 -17.12 -0.30 -19.50
CA SER A 97 -17.23 -1.76 -19.47
C SER A 97 -18.53 -2.25 -18.83
N LEU A 98 -19.01 -1.58 -17.78
CA LEU A 98 -20.30 -1.85 -17.14
C LEU A 98 -21.48 -1.47 -18.04
N ALA A 99 -21.40 -0.33 -18.74
CA ALA A 99 -22.41 0.07 -19.72
C ALA A 99 -22.49 -0.89 -20.92
N ALA A 100 -21.33 -1.38 -21.41
CA ALA A 100 -21.26 -2.39 -22.45
C ALA A 100 -21.82 -3.74 -21.99
N LEU A 101 -21.49 -4.17 -20.77
CA LEU A 101 -22.05 -5.37 -20.14
C LEU A 101 -23.58 -5.29 -20.02
N TRP A 102 -24.09 -4.17 -19.50
CA TRP A 102 -25.54 -3.92 -19.41
C TRP A 102 -26.22 -3.94 -20.79
N SER A 103 -25.61 -3.32 -21.79
CA SER A 103 -26.07 -3.35 -23.18
C SER A 103 -26.09 -4.79 -23.75
N GLY A 104 -25.09 -5.61 -23.43
CA GLY A 104 -25.03 -7.02 -23.82
C GLY A 104 -26.13 -7.86 -23.16
N LEU A 105 -26.32 -7.71 -21.84
CA LEU A 105 -27.34 -8.42 -21.07
C LEU A 105 -28.77 -8.06 -21.51
N THR A 106 -29.05 -6.77 -21.70
CA THR A 106 -30.36 -6.31 -22.20
C THR A 106 -30.58 -6.72 -23.66
N SER A 107 -29.54 -6.74 -24.49
CA SER A 107 -29.62 -7.26 -25.86
C SER A 107 -29.97 -8.75 -25.90
N LEU A 108 -29.44 -9.59 -25.00
CA LEU A 108 -29.81 -11.02 -24.92
C LEU A 108 -31.31 -11.24 -24.63
N ALA A 109 -31.94 -10.34 -23.86
CA ALA A 109 -33.34 -10.47 -23.46
C ALA A 109 -34.35 -10.10 -24.57
N GLY A 110 -33.95 -9.35 -25.58
CA GLY A 110 -34.81 -9.00 -26.72
C GLY A 110 -35.02 -10.14 -27.71
N GLY A 111 -36.11 -10.09 -28.47
CA GLY A 111 -36.38 -11.01 -29.60
C GLY A 111 -37.76 -11.65 -29.58
N GLY A 112 -38.29 -11.97 -30.76
CA GLY A 112 -39.52 -12.77 -30.90
C GLY A 112 -39.24 -14.28 -30.93
N SER A 113 -40.29 -15.10 -30.87
CA SER A 113 -40.23 -16.57 -30.74
C SER A 113 -39.41 -17.31 -31.81
N ALA A 114 -39.13 -16.68 -32.95
CA ALA A 114 -38.33 -17.24 -34.05
C ALA A 114 -36.84 -16.83 -34.03
N VAL A 115 -36.43 -16.01 -33.05
CA VAL A 115 -35.07 -15.46 -32.91
C VAL A 115 -34.35 -16.10 -31.73
N SER A 116 -33.18 -16.68 -31.97
CA SER A 116 -32.31 -17.21 -30.93
C SER A 116 -31.01 -16.42 -30.82
N ASN A 117 -30.43 -16.42 -29.61
CA ASN A 117 -29.11 -15.83 -29.36
C ASN A 117 -28.02 -16.77 -29.90
N GLY A 118 -27.18 -16.26 -30.79
CA GLY A 118 -26.05 -16.98 -31.35
C GLY A 118 -24.86 -17.06 -30.38
N PHE A 119 -23.87 -17.89 -30.72
CA PHE A 119 -22.70 -18.12 -29.87
C PHE A 119 -21.87 -16.84 -29.64
N GLY A 120 -21.81 -15.93 -30.61
CA GLY A 120 -21.15 -14.63 -30.47
C GLY A 120 -21.78 -13.75 -29.38
N ALA A 121 -23.10 -13.84 -29.17
CA ALA A 121 -23.78 -13.07 -28.12
C ALA A 121 -23.43 -13.57 -26.71
N TRP A 122 -23.36 -14.90 -26.52
CA TRP A 122 -22.94 -15.50 -25.25
C TRP A 122 -21.46 -15.24 -24.95
N LEU A 123 -20.56 -15.38 -25.94
CA LEU A 123 -19.15 -15.04 -25.79
C LEU A 123 -18.95 -13.56 -25.45
N ALA A 124 -19.71 -12.65 -26.07
CA ALA A 124 -19.63 -11.23 -25.77
C ALA A 124 -19.98 -10.92 -24.30
N VAL A 125 -21.05 -11.51 -23.75
CA VAL A 125 -21.42 -11.31 -22.35
C VAL A 125 -20.40 -11.93 -21.39
N LEU A 126 -19.88 -13.12 -21.67
CA LEU A 126 -18.81 -13.72 -20.86
C LEU A 126 -17.54 -12.86 -20.88
N ALA A 127 -17.13 -12.36 -22.04
CA ALA A 127 -15.99 -11.47 -22.18
C ALA A 127 -16.22 -10.13 -21.45
N LEU A 128 -17.43 -9.56 -21.51
CA LEU A 128 -17.79 -8.33 -20.79
C LEU A 128 -17.84 -8.53 -19.27
N LEU A 129 -18.26 -9.68 -18.77
CA LEU A 129 -18.18 -10.04 -17.35
C LEU A 129 -16.72 -10.09 -16.88
N VAL A 130 -15.84 -10.75 -17.65
CA VAL A 130 -14.40 -10.80 -17.35
C VAL A 130 -13.78 -9.40 -17.42
N LEU A 131 -14.13 -8.60 -18.44
CA LEU A 131 -13.63 -7.24 -18.60
C LEU A 131 -14.04 -6.32 -17.45
N ALA A 132 -15.34 -6.24 -17.15
CA ALA A 132 -15.87 -5.41 -16.08
C ALA A 132 -15.35 -5.85 -14.70
N GLY A 133 -15.27 -7.16 -14.46
CA GLY A 133 -14.66 -7.74 -13.27
C GLY A 133 -13.18 -7.36 -13.13
N ALA A 134 -12.37 -7.53 -14.18
CA ALA A 134 -10.95 -7.19 -14.16
C ALA A 134 -10.65 -5.68 -14.12
N ALA A 135 -11.57 -4.85 -14.63
CA ALA A 135 -11.51 -3.40 -14.49
C ALA A 135 -11.79 -2.97 -13.04
N ALA A 136 -12.94 -3.38 -12.49
CA ALA A 136 -13.39 -2.97 -11.16
C ALA A 136 -12.60 -3.61 -10.00
N ALA A 137 -12.24 -4.90 -10.11
CA ALA A 137 -11.52 -5.62 -9.06
C ALA A 137 -9.98 -5.44 -9.12
N GLY A 138 -9.43 -4.98 -10.25
CA GLY A 138 -7.99 -4.73 -10.42
C GLY A 138 -7.33 -3.89 -9.31
N PRO A 139 -7.89 -2.73 -8.90
CA PRO A 139 -7.34 -1.96 -7.78
C PRO A 139 -7.54 -2.64 -6.42
N LEU A 140 -8.58 -3.47 -6.27
CA LEU A 140 -9.01 -4.05 -4.99
C LEU A 140 -8.34 -5.40 -4.65
N VAL A 141 -7.92 -6.17 -5.65
CA VAL A 141 -7.43 -7.55 -5.47
C VAL A 141 -5.91 -7.62 -5.70
N PRO A 142 -5.08 -7.77 -4.65
CA PRO A 142 -3.62 -7.85 -4.79
C PRO A 142 -3.15 -8.97 -5.72
N ALA A 143 -3.86 -10.10 -5.74
CA ALA A 143 -3.56 -11.24 -6.60
C ALA A 143 -3.65 -10.93 -8.12
N LEU A 144 -4.42 -9.90 -8.53
CA LEU A 144 -4.49 -9.46 -9.93
C LEU A 144 -3.33 -8.52 -10.30
N LYS A 145 -2.70 -7.86 -9.32
CA LYS A 145 -1.54 -6.97 -9.51
C LYS A 145 -0.23 -7.73 -9.66
N ALA A 146 -0.20 -9.03 -9.34
CA ALA A 146 0.97 -9.86 -9.54
C ALA A 146 1.36 -9.93 -11.04
N PRO A 147 2.66 -9.92 -11.37
CA PRO A 147 3.12 -10.07 -12.75
C PRO A 147 2.68 -11.42 -13.33
N LEU A 148 2.45 -11.45 -14.64
CA LEU A 148 2.10 -12.68 -15.36
C LEU A 148 3.22 -13.71 -15.35
N LEU A 149 4.45 -13.23 -15.51
CA LEU A 149 5.66 -14.02 -15.47
C LEU A 149 6.27 -13.82 -14.09
N SER A 150 6.15 -14.83 -13.23
CA SER A 150 7.06 -14.94 -12.09
C SER A 150 8.45 -15.24 -12.65
N ASP A 151 9.46 -14.46 -12.27
CA ASP A 151 10.84 -14.82 -12.59
C ASP A 151 11.13 -16.22 -12.03
N LYS A 152 11.70 -17.08 -12.88
CA LYS A 152 12.42 -18.27 -12.40
C LYS A 152 13.42 -17.76 -11.37
N PRO A 153 13.51 -18.32 -10.15
CA PRO A 153 14.45 -17.83 -9.14
C PRO A 153 15.84 -17.67 -9.77
N ALA A 154 16.37 -16.46 -9.73
CA ALA A 154 17.78 -16.26 -10.03
C ALA A 154 18.55 -17.21 -9.10
N PRO A 155 19.52 -17.99 -9.60
CA PRO A 155 20.33 -18.82 -8.73
C PRO A 155 20.86 -17.94 -7.60
N ALA A 156 20.61 -18.34 -6.35
CA ALA A 156 21.21 -17.65 -5.22
C ALA A 156 22.72 -17.55 -5.47
N PRO A 157 23.37 -16.40 -5.24
CA PRO A 157 24.78 -16.24 -5.54
C PRO A 157 25.57 -17.28 -4.72
N GLN A 158 25.99 -18.34 -5.40
CA GLN A 158 26.77 -19.40 -4.80
C GLN A 158 28.12 -18.79 -4.43
N GLY A 159 28.39 -18.69 -3.13
CA GLY A 159 29.67 -18.21 -2.62
C GLY A 159 30.79 -19.04 -3.25
N PHE A 160 31.63 -18.40 -4.06
CA PHE A 160 32.56 -19.08 -4.94
C PHE A 160 33.75 -19.64 -4.12
N GLN A 161 33.57 -20.83 -3.56
CA GLN A 161 34.63 -21.53 -2.83
C GLN A 161 35.65 -22.13 -3.79
N GLY A 162 36.76 -21.41 -3.99
CA GLY A 162 38.07 -21.97 -4.33
C GLY A 162 38.36 -22.27 -5.81
N ALA A 163 39.24 -21.47 -6.41
CA ALA A 163 40.09 -21.86 -7.54
C ALA A 163 41.43 -21.07 -7.49
N PRO A 164 42.55 -21.59 -8.03
CA PRO A 164 43.89 -21.19 -7.58
C PRO A 164 44.60 -20.08 -8.40
N LEU A 165 45.48 -19.37 -7.69
CA LEU A 165 46.72 -18.68 -8.10
C LEU A 165 47.00 -18.40 -9.61
N GLY A 166 47.15 -17.11 -9.93
CA GLY A 166 48.33 -16.63 -10.67
C GLY A 166 48.11 -15.71 -11.88
N TYR A 167 48.31 -14.39 -11.73
CA TYR A 167 49.32 -13.62 -12.46
C TYR A 167 49.50 -12.21 -11.87
N GLN A 168 50.68 -11.60 -12.03
CA GLN A 168 51.08 -10.35 -11.38
C GLN A 168 50.84 -9.11 -12.25
N GLY A 169 50.51 -7.98 -11.61
CA GLY A 169 50.62 -6.61 -12.14
C GLY A 169 51.35 -5.70 -11.13
N PRO A 170 52.18 -4.72 -11.53
CA PRO A 170 53.23 -4.20 -10.64
C PRO A 170 52.96 -2.82 -9.99
N GLY A 171 53.33 -2.70 -8.71
CA GLY A 171 53.58 -1.42 -7.99
C GLY A 171 52.41 -0.87 -7.15
N THR A 172 52.58 -0.34 -5.93
CA THR A 172 53.78 -0.17 -5.07
C THR A 172 53.42 -0.06 -3.57
N THR A 173 54.29 -0.64 -2.71
CA THR A 173 54.63 -0.26 -1.31
C THR A 173 53.63 -0.39 -0.12
N GLN A 174 53.96 -1.37 0.74
CA GLN A 174 53.67 -1.66 2.18
C GLN A 174 54.37 -0.63 3.13
N PRO A 175 54.22 -0.54 4.49
CA PRO A 175 53.93 -1.56 5.55
C PRO A 175 52.96 -1.12 6.70
N GLY A 176 52.64 -1.91 7.75
CA GLY A 176 53.01 -3.28 8.16
C GLY A 176 52.25 -3.77 9.43
N GLN A 177 52.31 -5.08 9.72
CA GLN A 177 51.74 -5.80 10.89
C GLN A 177 52.71 -5.77 12.11
N PRO A 178 52.53 -6.47 13.28
CA PRO A 178 51.66 -7.63 13.66
C PRO A 178 50.87 -7.45 15.01
N GLY A 179 50.11 -8.41 15.58
CA GLY A 179 49.63 -9.75 15.18
C GLY A 179 49.18 -10.60 16.39
N GLN A 180 48.49 -11.75 16.16
CA GLN A 180 48.17 -12.85 17.13
C GLN A 180 47.29 -12.44 18.36
N TYR A 181 46.34 -13.17 18.95
CA TYR A 181 46.07 -14.59 19.32
C TYR A 181 44.58 -14.67 19.82
N ASP A 182 43.94 -15.78 20.25
CA ASP A 182 43.88 -17.23 19.90
C ASP A 182 42.66 -17.88 20.64
N TYR A 183 42.42 -19.19 20.52
CA TYR A 183 41.49 -20.14 21.21
C TYR A 183 40.45 -19.67 22.29
N GLY A 184 39.27 -20.33 22.31
CA GLY A 184 38.55 -20.58 23.59
C GLY A 184 37.04 -20.92 23.54
N PHE A 185 36.61 -21.91 24.34
CA PHE A 185 35.22 -22.42 24.44
C PHE A 185 34.51 -21.91 25.72
N GLN A 186 33.19 -21.66 25.62
CA GLN A 186 32.13 -22.03 26.58
C GLN A 186 32.34 -21.95 28.12
N GLY A 187 31.52 -21.12 28.81
CA GLY A 187 30.89 -21.51 30.09
C GLY A 187 30.99 -20.57 31.31
N GLY A 188 29.83 -20.23 31.91
CA GLY A 188 29.60 -20.37 33.36
C GLY A 188 29.78 -19.20 34.35
N ALA A 189 28.70 -18.93 35.10
CA ALA A 189 28.64 -18.52 36.52
C ALA A 189 28.83 -17.04 36.96
N GLN A 190 28.30 -16.78 38.17
CA GLN A 190 28.03 -15.47 38.80
C GLN A 190 29.24 -14.89 39.57
N GLN A 191 29.30 -13.55 39.74
CA GLN A 191 29.57 -12.89 41.04
C GLN A 191 29.39 -11.36 41.02
N GLN A 192 29.29 -10.76 42.22
CA GLN A 192 28.95 -9.37 42.57
C GLN A 192 29.63 -9.06 43.93
N PRO A 193 29.79 -7.82 44.44
CA PRO A 193 30.26 -6.53 43.87
C PRO A 193 31.70 -6.20 44.39
N PRO A 194 32.18 -4.93 44.36
CA PRO A 194 32.12 -4.08 45.57
C PRO A 194 31.85 -2.57 45.32
N ALA A 195 31.69 -1.79 46.39
CA ALA A 195 31.22 -0.39 46.38
C ALA A 195 32.20 0.64 46.97
N PHE A 196 32.16 1.87 46.44
CA PHE A 196 32.75 3.12 46.98
C PHE A 196 32.17 4.34 46.22
N GLY A 197 32.01 5.57 46.75
CA GLY A 197 32.05 6.03 48.14
C GLY A 197 32.35 7.53 48.31
N GLY A 198 31.34 8.39 48.58
CA GLY A 198 31.53 9.76 49.09
C GLY A 198 30.78 10.93 48.40
N GLN A 199 30.14 11.78 49.22
CA GLN A 199 29.53 13.11 48.95
C GLN A 199 30.60 14.25 48.97
N PRO A 200 30.33 15.58 48.77
CA PRO A 200 29.07 16.32 48.97
C PRO A 200 28.69 17.41 47.92
N GLN A 201 27.57 18.09 48.24
CA GLN A 201 26.82 19.11 47.50
C GLN A 201 27.26 20.56 47.81
N PRO A 202 27.00 21.51 46.90
CA PRO A 202 26.56 22.86 47.29
C PRO A 202 25.31 23.35 46.52
N GLN A 203 24.62 24.35 47.08
CA GLN A 203 23.28 24.81 46.66
C GLN A 203 23.16 26.35 46.69
N ALA A 204 22.65 26.94 45.61
CA ALA A 204 22.07 28.30 45.51
C ALA A 204 21.40 28.46 44.13
N GLY A 205 20.28 29.18 43.93
CA GLY A 205 19.36 29.87 44.84
C GLY A 205 18.12 30.37 44.06
N GLY A 206 17.03 30.75 44.73
CA GLY A 206 15.78 31.22 44.09
C GLY A 206 14.83 31.96 45.05
N TYR A 207 13.86 32.71 44.51
CA TYR A 207 13.07 33.74 45.20
C TYR A 207 11.54 33.55 45.00
N GLY A 208 10.63 34.04 45.86
CA GLY A 208 10.83 34.70 47.17
C GLY A 208 9.81 35.80 47.52
N TYR A 209 8.56 35.44 47.92
CA TYR A 209 7.55 36.36 48.47
C TYR A 209 6.77 35.69 49.65
N PRO A 210 6.13 36.44 50.59
CA PRO A 210 6.05 36.00 52.01
C PRO A 210 4.66 35.75 52.64
N ALA A 211 4.63 34.84 53.64
CA ALA A 211 4.09 34.89 55.04
C ALA A 211 2.67 35.47 55.37
N PRO A 212 2.04 35.24 56.57
CA PRO A 212 2.59 34.66 57.82
C PRO A 212 1.70 33.72 58.71
N GLY A 213 2.36 33.00 59.65
CA GLY A 213 1.81 32.55 60.96
C GLY A 213 1.18 31.14 61.06
N GLN A 214 1.24 30.37 62.16
CA GLN A 214 1.90 30.48 63.49
C GLN A 214 2.01 29.07 64.16
N ALA A 215 3.10 28.79 64.90
CA ALA A 215 3.28 27.87 66.08
C ALA A 215 2.78 26.38 66.03
N ALA A 216 3.12 25.46 66.95
CA ALA A 216 4.38 25.06 67.62
C ALA A 216 4.13 23.73 68.43
N HIS A 217 5.21 23.01 68.83
CA HIS A 217 5.28 21.86 69.77
C HIS A 217 4.97 20.41 69.32
N ASP A 218 5.97 19.55 69.54
CA ASP A 218 5.95 18.12 69.93
C ASP A 218 5.93 18.01 71.49
N PRO A 219 5.80 16.84 72.21
CA PRO A 219 6.03 15.44 71.77
C PRO A 219 5.12 14.30 72.34
N ALA A 220 5.34 13.07 71.83
CA ALA A 220 5.23 11.74 72.49
C ALA A 220 3.84 11.01 72.66
N PRO A 221 3.80 9.65 72.82
CA PRO A 221 2.62 8.76 72.57
C PRO A 221 2.09 8.07 73.87
N PRO A 222 1.19 7.01 73.89
CA PRO A 222 0.50 6.25 72.83
C PRO A 222 -1.03 5.96 73.10
N THR A 223 -1.56 4.89 72.46
CA THR A 223 -2.77 4.04 72.76
C THR A 223 -4.19 4.34 72.20
N GLN A 224 -4.60 3.47 71.27
CA GLN A 224 -5.92 2.79 71.05
C GLN A 224 -7.28 3.55 71.08
N ALA A 225 -7.94 3.61 69.91
CA ALA A 225 -9.37 3.24 69.72
C ALA A 225 -9.75 3.08 68.21
N LEU A 226 -10.54 2.05 67.87
CA LEU A 226 -11.42 2.00 66.67
C LEU A 226 -12.81 2.58 67.07
N PRO A 227 -13.77 2.96 66.18
CA PRO A 227 -14.06 2.47 64.82
C PRO A 227 -14.52 3.61 63.84
N PRO A 228 -15.35 3.43 62.78
CA PRO A 228 -15.62 2.27 61.90
C PRO A 228 -15.25 2.53 60.41
N GLN A 229 -15.47 1.53 59.55
CA GLN A 229 -15.20 1.60 58.11
C GLN A 229 -16.14 2.54 57.34
N GLN A 230 -15.62 3.21 56.31
CA GLN A 230 -16.38 3.90 55.27
C GLN A 230 -15.89 3.43 53.88
N PRO A 231 -16.75 3.31 52.85
CA PRO A 231 -16.42 2.52 51.65
C PRO A 231 -15.30 3.09 50.78
N ALA A 232 -14.58 2.19 50.08
CA ALA A 232 -13.53 2.55 49.16
C ALA A 232 -14.04 3.46 48.03
N ALA A 233 -13.41 4.62 47.85
CA ALA A 233 -13.51 5.39 46.62
C ALA A 233 -12.69 4.68 45.52
N PRO A 234 -13.23 4.47 44.31
CA PRO A 234 -12.50 3.81 43.24
C PRO A 234 -11.30 4.65 42.76
N GLU A 235 -10.23 3.95 42.35
CA GLU A 235 -9.09 4.56 41.69
C GLU A 235 -9.51 5.38 40.46
N PRO A 236 -8.81 6.49 40.13
CA PRO A 236 -9.06 7.20 38.90
C PRO A 236 -8.65 6.32 37.70
N THR A 237 -9.66 5.72 37.06
CA THR A 237 -9.51 5.03 35.77
C THR A 237 -8.79 5.96 34.78
N PRO A 238 -7.79 5.47 34.02
CA PRO A 238 -7.16 6.28 32.98
C PRO A 238 -8.22 6.84 32.04
N ALA A 239 -8.28 8.16 31.92
CA ALA A 239 -9.23 8.81 31.02
C ALA A 239 -9.00 8.28 29.59
N PRO A 240 -10.06 7.89 28.85
CA PRO A 240 -9.91 7.51 27.46
C PRO A 240 -9.18 8.60 26.70
N ALA A 241 -8.17 8.22 25.91
CA ALA A 241 -7.49 9.16 25.03
C ALA A 241 -8.53 9.90 24.18
N ALA A 242 -8.48 11.23 24.20
CA ALA A 242 -9.34 12.05 23.36
C ALA A 242 -9.22 11.58 21.91
N PRO A 243 -10.32 11.51 21.13
CA PRO A 243 -10.27 11.01 19.76
C PRO A 243 -9.23 11.82 18.98
N ALA A 244 -8.23 11.13 18.46
CA ALA A 244 -7.27 11.73 17.57
C ALA A 244 -8.04 12.32 16.38
N VAL A 245 -7.85 13.61 16.12
CA VAL A 245 -8.35 14.26 14.91
C VAL A 245 -7.86 13.43 13.72
N ASP A 246 -8.77 13.04 12.83
CA ASP A 246 -8.48 12.10 11.73
C ASP A 246 -7.26 12.55 10.91
N PHE A 247 -6.10 11.95 11.21
CA PHE A 247 -4.85 12.28 10.56
C PHE A 247 -4.77 11.52 9.23
N ALA A 248 -4.86 12.25 8.13
CA ALA A 248 -4.61 11.70 6.80
C ALA A 248 -3.09 11.63 6.54
N PRO A 249 -2.52 10.46 6.23
CA PRO A 249 -1.11 10.35 5.84
C PRO A 249 -0.80 11.17 4.59
N PHE A 250 0.34 11.87 4.58
CA PHE A 250 0.78 12.71 3.47
C PHE A 250 2.28 12.60 3.23
N TRP A 251 2.72 12.90 2.02
CA TRP A 251 4.13 12.91 1.66
C TRP A 251 4.75 14.26 1.99
N PHE A 252 5.97 14.27 2.51
CA PHE A 252 6.71 15.50 2.79
C PHE A 252 8.21 15.38 2.51
N ALA A 253 8.86 16.51 2.30
CA ALA A 253 10.31 16.62 2.18
C ALA A 253 10.86 17.70 3.12
N VAL A 254 12.10 17.51 3.59
CA VAL A 254 12.79 18.45 4.50
C VAL A 254 13.73 19.39 3.73
N PRO A 255 13.88 20.66 4.14
CA PRO A 255 14.76 21.61 3.45
C PRO A 255 16.25 21.48 3.84
N VAL A 256 16.52 20.94 5.03
CA VAL A 256 17.85 20.66 5.60
C VAL A 256 17.83 19.28 6.28
N PRO A 257 18.97 18.62 6.52
CA PRO A 257 18.98 17.33 7.21
C PRO A 257 18.33 17.42 8.60
N ARG A 258 17.49 16.44 8.96
CA ARG A 258 16.76 16.40 10.24
C ARG A 258 16.93 15.05 10.93
N GLN A 259 17.47 15.07 12.15
CA GLN A 259 17.48 13.92 13.05
C GLN A 259 16.04 13.53 13.45
N LEU A 260 15.79 12.23 13.55
CA LEU A 260 14.53 11.66 14.05
C LEU A 260 14.72 11.11 15.46
N ALA A 261 13.87 11.54 16.39
CA ALA A 261 13.86 10.98 17.74
C ALA A 261 13.10 9.63 17.77
N PRO A 262 13.35 8.75 18.76
CA PRO A 262 12.55 7.55 18.96
C PRO A 262 11.07 7.90 19.16
N LYS A 263 10.17 7.14 18.51
CA LYS A 263 8.71 7.37 18.57
C LYS A 263 8.17 7.40 20.01
N ASP A 264 8.67 6.50 20.86
CA ASP A 264 8.16 6.28 22.23
C ASP A 264 9.02 6.96 23.31
N ASN A 265 10.19 7.49 22.95
CA ASN A 265 11.04 8.29 23.84
C ASN A 265 11.69 9.44 23.06
N PRO A 266 11.06 10.62 22.97
CA PRO A 266 11.60 11.77 22.24
C PRO A 266 12.95 12.29 22.77
N ALA A 267 13.36 11.91 23.99
CA ALA A 267 14.64 12.26 24.59
C ALA A 267 15.73 11.18 24.43
N GLY A 268 15.44 10.08 23.73
CA GLY A 268 16.41 9.03 23.43
C GLY A 268 17.35 9.37 22.26
N ALA A 269 18.32 8.50 22.02
CA ALA A 269 19.26 8.65 20.90
C ALA A 269 18.52 8.62 19.54
N PRO A 270 18.95 9.39 18.52
CA PRO A 270 18.28 9.42 17.22
C PRO A 270 18.19 8.05 16.55
N VAL A 271 17.04 7.78 15.91
CA VAL A 271 16.76 6.52 15.20
C VAL A 271 17.03 6.59 13.70
N GLY A 272 17.33 7.77 13.17
CA GLY A 272 17.63 7.99 11.76
C GLY A 272 17.69 9.48 11.40
N GLU A 273 17.96 9.77 10.14
CA GLU A 273 18.06 11.14 9.61
C GLU A 273 17.26 11.26 8.30
N LEU A 274 16.50 12.34 8.18
CA LEU A 274 15.84 12.74 6.94
C LEU A 274 16.77 13.64 6.13
N LEU A 275 16.96 13.35 4.85
CA LEU A 275 17.84 14.12 3.95
C LEU A 275 17.03 15.00 2.98
N PRO A 276 17.53 16.20 2.63
CA PRO A 276 16.91 17.04 1.61
C PRO A 276 16.78 16.34 0.26
N GLY A 277 15.71 16.65 -0.48
CA GLY A 277 15.43 16.06 -1.79
C GLY A 277 14.82 14.65 -1.76
N THR A 278 14.76 14.01 -0.59
CA THR A 278 14.06 12.74 -0.39
C THR A 278 12.65 12.99 0.16
N TRP A 279 11.66 12.26 -0.35
CA TRP A 279 10.28 12.29 0.13
C TRP A 279 10.04 11.18 1.16
N TYR A 280 9.38 11.52 2.25
CA TYR A 280 9.07 10.64 3.37
C TYR A 280 7.56 10.70 3.68
N LEU A 281 7.00 9.60 4.18
CA LEU A 281 5.58 9.52 4.52
C LEU A 281 5.37 9.92 5.98
N ALA A 282 4.54 10.93 6.23
CA ALA A 282 4.03 11.22 7.56
C ALA A 282 2.82 10.32 7.83
N VAL A 283 2.89 9.48 8.87
CA VAL A 283 1.87 8.45 9.18
C VAL A 283 1.02 8.77 10.41
N GLU A 284 1.48 9.67 11.28
CA GLU A 284 0.82 10.08 12.53
C GLU A 284 1.29 11.50 12.92
N GLN A 285 0.45 12.29 13.57
CA GLN A 285 0.82 13.58 14.17
C GLN A 285 0.73 13.51 15.70
N ARG A 286 1.81 13.89 16.38
CA ARG A 286 1.91 13.97 17.85
C ARG A 286 2.09 15.43 18.27
N GLY A 287 0.98 16.13 18.47
CA GLY A 287 1.00 17.57 18.73
C GLY A 287 1.53 18.34 17.51
N THR A 288 2.70 18.97 17.64
CA THR A 288 3.39 19.64 16.53
C THR A 288 4.36 18.73 15.76
N ALA A 289 4.71 17.56 16.31
CA ALA A 289 5.65 16.62 15.71
C ALA A 289 4.94 15.64 14.74
N LEU A 290 5.69 15.11 13.77
CA LEU A 290 5.20 14.11 12.81
C LEU A 290 5.95 12.79 13.00
N VAL A 291 5.26 11.66 12.90
CA VAL A 291 5.91 10.35 12.77
C VAL A 291 6.20 10.11 11.30
N ALA A 292 7.47 10.07 10.94
CA ALA A 292 7.96 9.83 9.59
C ALA A 292 8.31 8.34 9.41
N GLN A 293 7.96 7.76 8.26
CA GLN A 293 8.41 6.44 7.84
C GLN A 293 9.62 6.55 6.90
N LEU A 294 10.68 5.82 7.22
CA LEU A 294 11.89 5.69 6.42
C LEU A 294 11.75 4.59 5.36
N PRO A 295 12.61 4.55 4.32
CA PRO A 295 12.56 3.54 3.25
C PRO A 295 12.80 2.09 3.72
N ASP A 296 13.43 1.89 4.87
CA ASP A 296 13.61 0.57 5.51
C ASP A 296 12.35 0.09 6.27
N GLY A 297 11.30 0.92 6.31
CA GLY A 297 10.05 0.68 7.02
C GLY A 297 10.03 1.18 8.46
N SER A 298 11.17 1.62 9.03
CA SER A 298 11.27 2.12 10.39
C SER A 298 10.52 3.45 10.58
N HIS A 299 10.13 3.77 11.82
CA HIS A 299 9.41 4.99 12.17
C HIS A 299 10.21 5.84 13.15
N GLY A 300 10.30 7.15 12.89
CA GLY A 300 10.93 8.11 13.77
C GLY A 300 10.10 9.39 13.94
N LEU A 301 10.27 10.07 15.07
CA LEU A 301 9.55 11.30 15.40
C LEU A 301 10.35 12.52 14.92
N LEU A 302 9.80 13.23 13.93
CA LEU A 302 10.28 14.52 13.48
C LEU A 302 9.69 15.62 14.37
N VAL A 303 10.50 16.15 15.28
CA VAL A 303 10.09 17.23 16.20
C VAL A 303 10.11 18.59 15.51
N ASP A 304 11.13 18.87 14.69
CA ASP A 304 11.23 20.12 13.94
C ASP A 304 10.62 19.97 12.53
N VAL A 305 9.35 20.38 12.43
CA VAL A 305 8.57 20.41 11.19
C VAL A 305 8.69 21.75 10.43
N SER A 306 9.62 22.63 10.81
CA SER A 306 9.79 23.92 10.13
C SER A 306 10.31 23.76 8.70
N GLY A 307 9.66 24.46 7.77
CA GLY A 307 10.03 24.52 6.35
C GLY A 307 9.77 23.24 5.54
N ILE A 308 9.04 22.25 6.06
CA ILE A 308 8.70 21.05 5.29
C ILE A 308 7.83 21.38 4.08
N GLN A 309 8.14 20.75 2.94
CA GLN A 309 7.29 20.76 1.75
C GLN A 309 6.31 19.59 1.86
N ARG A 310 5.05 19.77 1.46
CA ARG A 310 4.00 18.72 1.48
C ARG A 310 3.50 18.43 0.06
N GLY A 311 3.05 17.19 -0.18
CA GLY A 311 2.49 16.70 -1.44
C GLY A 311 1.44 15.62 -1.24
#